data_AF-A0A535FCJ6-F1
#
_entry.id   AF-A0A535FCJ6-F1
#
_cell.length_a   1.000
_cell.length_b   1.000
_cell.length_c   1.000
_cell.angle_alpha   90.00
_cell.angle_beta   90.00
_cell.angle_gamma   90.00
#
_symmetry.space_group_name_H-M   'P 1'
#
loop_
_entity.id
_entity.type
_entity.pdbx_description
1 polymer ?
#
loop_
_entity_poly.entity_id
_entity_poly.type
_entity_poly.pdbx_seq_one_letter_code
_entity_poly.pdbx_strand_id
1 'polypeptide(L)'
;MSQTSPRYLFAIVQVIVGLNWLLTGLNKLFFGSFPQSLGNALRTGAGVAPALGHNPNGWYDAFIQAFILPNSLIYGYLIEWGEVCTGVAYLIGAILLLSWSQQKGRSSLWSARLQLIMTTVLTIITTFMCLNFNFWRGRTLPLFDPKFAYGPIWEANLILPIVSLCLLIVSVGVWQEAMRTLASVPLQKNAKNT
;
A
#
# COMPACT_ATOMS: atom_id res chain seq x y z
N MET A 1 -11.97 31.89 -7.08
CA MET A 1 -12.07 30.58 -6.41
C MET A 1 -10.69 29.96 -6.38
N SER A 2 -10.10 29.76 -5.19
CA SER A 2 -8.80 29.09 -5.03
C SER A 2 -8.95 27.64 -5.48
N GLN A 3 -8.45 27.28 -6.66
CA GLN A 3 -8.36 25.87 -7.06
C GLN A 3 -7.32 25.20 -6.16
N THR A 4 -7.77 24.53 -5.10
CA THR A 4 -6.93 23.63 -4.33
C THR A 4 -6.42 22.56 -5.29
N SER A 5 -5.13 22.61 -5.59
CA SER A 5 -4.49 21.65 -6.49
C SER A 5 -4.80 20.21 -6.01
N PRO A 6 -5.25 19.30 -6.90
CA PRO A 6 -5.60 17.91 -6.54
C PRO A 6 -4.56 17.18 -5.68
N ARG A 7 -3.29 17.60 -5.74
CA ARG A 7 -2.18 17.10 -4.93
C ARG A 7 -2.44 17.11 -3.42
N TYR A 8 -3.10 18.14 -2.87
CA TYR A 8 -3.36 18.22 -1.43
C TYR A 8 -4.34 17.14 -0.98
N LEU A 9 -5.37 16.88 -1.81
CA LEU A 9 -6.31 15.80 -1.58
C LEU A 9 -5.58 14.45 -1.58
N PHE A 10 -4.71 14.20 -2.56
CA PHE A 10 -3.98 12.94 -2.63
C PHE A 10 -2.92 12.77 -1.53
N ALA A 11 -2.32 13.85 -1.05
CA ALA A 11 -1.47 13.82 0.13
C ALA A 11 -2.28 13.41 1.37
N ILE A 12 -3.48 13.97 1.57
CA ILE A 12 -4.37 13.58 2.66
C ILE A 12 -4.75 12.09 2.56
N VAL A 13 -5.10 11.61 1.36
CA VAL A 13 -5.40 10.18 1.14
C VAL A 13 -4.20 9.30 1.49
N GLN A 14 -2.98 9.68 1.09
CA GLN A 14 -1.75 8.97 1.49
C GLN A 14 -1.53 8.98 2.99
N VAL A 15 -1.80 10.08 3.68
CA VAL A 15 -1.72 10.13 5.15
C VAL A 15 -2.70 9.16 5.78
N ILE A 16 -3.97 9.16 5.35
CA ILE A 16 -5.00 8.27 5.92
C ILE A 16 -4.62 6.80 5.69
N VAL A 17 -4.26 6.43 4.46
CA VAL A 17 -3.84 5.06 4.13
C VAL A 17 -2.57 4.67 4.90
N GLY A 18 -1.58 5.56 4.93
CA GLY A 18 -0.33 5.35 5.64
C GLY A 18 -0.52 5.17 7.14
N LEU A 19 -1.37 5.97 7.77
CA LEU A 19 -1.73 5.82 9.19
C LEU A 19 -2.44 4.50 9.45
N ASN A 20 -3.35 4.05 8.58
CA ASN A 20 -3.99 2.74 8.73
C ASN A 20 -2.96 1.60 8.77
N TRP A 21 -2.04 1.56 7.80
CA TRP A 21 -0.96 0.56 7.76
C TRP A 21 0.00 0.68 8.94
N LEU A 22 0.40 1.90 9.29
CA LEU A 22 1.33 2.14 10.39
C LEU A 22 0.73 1.71 11.73
N LEU A 23 -0.51 2.10 12.02
CA LEU A 23 -1.17 1.76 13.29
C LEU A 23 -1.45 0.26 13.40
N THR A 24 -1.84 -0.40 12.31
CA THR A 24 -2.03 -1.87 12.30
C THR A 24 -0.72 -2.62 12.52
N GLY A 25 0.38 -2.16 11.89
CA GLY A 25 1.72 -2.72 12.10
C GLY A 25 2.25 -2.46 13.51
N LEU A 26 2.09 -1.24 14.03
CA LEU A 26 2.49 -0.89 15.40
C LEU A 26 1.71 -1.68 16.45
N ASN A 27 0.42 -1.95 16.23
CA ASN A 27 -0.35 -2.84 17.11
C ASN A 27 0.27 -4.24 17.18
N LYS A 28 0.76 -4.79 16.05
CA LYS A 28 1.44 -6.10 16.03
C LYS A 28 2.79 -6.04 16.74
N LEU A 29 3.58 -5.01 16.42
CA LEU A 29 4.90 -4.79 17.01
C LEU A 29 4.81 -4.63 18.54
N PHE A 30 3.88 -3.81 19.03
CA PHE A 30 3.67 -3.59 20.46
C PHE A 30 2.92 -4.72 21.17
N PHE A 31 2.20 -5.57 20.43
CA PHE A 31 1.70 -6.83 20.99
C PHE A 31 2.85 -7.78 21.34
N GLY A 32 4.03 -7.63 20.71
CA GLY A 32 5.29 -8.29 21.06
C GLY A 32 5.36 -9.79 20.78
N SER A 33 4.21 -10.43 20.52
CA SER A 33 4.10 -11.87 20.28
C SER A 33 3.33 -12.20 18.99
N PHE A 34 3.11 -11.21 18.11
CA PHE A 34 2.38 -11.43 16.86
C PHE A 34 3.05 -12.50 15.97
N PRO A 35 4.38 -12.45 15.72
CA PRO A 35 5.03 -13.45 14.88
C PRO A 35 4.93 -14.88 15.44
N GLN A 36 5.03 -15.01 16.76
CA GLN A 36 4.94 -16.29 17.48
C GLN A 36 3.51 -16.85 17.47
N SER A 37 2.51 -15.96 17.54
CA SER A 37 1.09 -16.34 17.54
C SER A 37 0.53 -16.60 16.14
N LEU A 38 1.21 -16.19 15.06
CA LEU A 38 0.70 -16.32 13.69
C LEU A 38 0.33 -17.76 13.33
N GLY A 39 1.15 -18.75 13.68
CA GLY A 39 0.85 -20.15 13.38
C GLY A 39 -0.44 -20.64 14.05
N ASN A 40 -0.71 -20.20 15.28
CA ASN A 40 -1.98 -20.50 15.96
C ASN A 40 -3.16 -19.72 15.35
N ALA A 41 -2.94 -18.44 15.02
CA ALA A 41 -3.94 -17.62 14.34
C ALA A 41 -4.38 -18.26 13.01
N LEU A 42 -3.44 -18.74 12.19
CA LEU A 42 -3.73 -19.40 10.93
C LEU A 42 -4.54 -20.69 11.11
N ARG A 43 -4.27 -21.48 12.15
CA ARG A 43 -5.00 -22.72 12.44
C ARG A 43 -6.42 -22.46 12.94
N THR A 44 -6.58 -21.48 13.82
CA THR A 44 -7.84 -21.19 14.52
C THR A 44 -8.71 -20.17 13.79
N GLY A 45 -8.15 -19.45 12.81
CA GLY A 45 -8.78 -18.32 12.13
C GLY A 45 -8.80 -17.02 12.95
N ALA A 46 -8.30 -17.04 14.19
CA ALA A 46 -8.24 -15.89 15.11
C ALA A 46 -9.55 -15.08 15.23
N GLY A 47 -10.71 -15.72 15.06
CA GLY A 47 -12.02 -15.09 15.11
C GLY A 47 -12.38 -14.19 13.91
N VAL A 48 -11.50 -14.08 12.91
CA VAL A 48 -11.70 -13.22 11.72
C VAL A 48 -11.75 -14.01 10.41
N ALA A 49 -11.30 -15.26 10.45
CA ALA A 49 -11.26 -16.21 9.34
C ALA A 49 -11.83 -17.58 9.79
N PRO A 50 -12.25 -18.44 8.85
CA PRO A 50 -12.52 -19.84 9.15
C PRO A 50 -11.27 -20.54 9.71
N ALA A 51 -11.48 -21.58 10.52
CA ALA A 51 -10.39 -22.45 10.94
C ALA A 51 -9.78 -23.17 9.72
N LEU A 52 -8.49 -23.49 9.81
CA LEU A 52 -7.77 -24.19 8.74
C LEU A 52 -8.46 -25.53 8.43
N GLY A 53 -8.64 -25.82 7.14
CA GLY A 53 -9.41 -26.96 6.62
C GLY A 53 -10.90 -26.65 6.39
N HIS A 54 -11.40 -25.52 6.89
CA HIS A 54 -12.79 -25.08 6.72
C HIS A 54 -12.91 -23.81 5.86
N ASN A 55 -11.81 -23.34 5.29
CA ASN A 55 -11.84 -22.21 4.38
C ASN A 55 -12.49 -22.63 3.05
N PRO A 56 -13.46 -21.88 2.51
CA PRO A 56 -14.02 -22.16 1.19
C PRO A 56 -12.96 -22.13 0.07
N ASN A 57 -11.84 -21.43 0.28
CA ASN A 57 -10.67 -21.45 -0.58
C ASN A 57 -9.73 -22.61 -0.20
N GLY A 58 -10.14 -23.86 -0.40
CA GLY A 58 -9.35 -25.03 0.02
C GLY A 58 -7.93 -25.10 -0.57
N TRP A 59 -7.72 -24.54 -1.77
CA TRP A 59 -6.38 -24.40 -2.36
C TRP A 59 -5.46 -23.48 -1.54
N TYR A 60 -6.03 -22.45 -0.91
CA TYR A 60 -5.29 -21.50 -0.09
C TYR A 60 -4.97 -22.09 1.28
N ASP A 61 -5.86 -22.91 1.84
CA ASP A 61 -5.55 -23.71 3.03
C ASP A 61 -4.41 -24.70 2.79
N ALA A 62 -4.38 -25.35 1.63
CA ALA A 62 -3.27 -26.21 1.23
C ALA A 62 -1.95 -25.43 1.11
N PHE A 63 -1.99 -24.24 0.50
CA PHE A 63 -0.84 -23.33 0.43
C PHE A 63 -0.34 -22.90 1.82
N ILE A 64 -1.26 -22.50 2.72
CA ILE A 64 -0.91 -22.14 4.10
C ILE A 64 -0.23 -23.32 4.78
N GLN A 65 -0.80 -24.53 4.69
CA GLN A 65 -0.26 -25.73 5.31
C GLN A 65 1.14 -26.09 4.79
N ALA A 66 1.35 -25.99 3.48
CA ALA A 66 2.59 -26.41 2.85
C ALA A 66 3.73 -25.39 2.98
N PHE A 67 3.44 -24.09 2.94
CA PHE A 67 4.47 -23.06 2.81
C PHE A 67 4.54 -22.09 3.99
N ILE A 68 3.37 -21.60 4.44
CA ILE A 68 3.30 -20.53 5.44
C ILE A 68 3.46 -21.09 6.85
N LEU A 69 2.73 -22.15 7.17
CA LEU A 69 2.66 -22.72 8.52
C LEU A 69 4.00 -23.28 9.02
N PRO A 70 4.82 -23.97 8.21
CA PRO A 70 6.15 -24.44 8.65
C PRO A 70 7.11 -23.28 8.97
N ASN A 71 6.91 -22.13 8.34
CA ASN A 71 7.77 -20.94 8.49
C ASN A 71 7.01 -19.77 9.12
N SER A 72 5.98 -20.04 9.94
CA SER A 72 5.03 -19.01 10.37
C SER A 72 5.69 -17.88 11.14
N LEU A 73 6.79 -18.13 11.84
CA LEU A 73 7.55 -17.10 12.55
C LEU A 73 8.13 -16.07 11.58
N ILE A 74 8.73 -16.52 10.47
CA ILE A 74 9.33 -15.64 9.45
C ILE A 74 8.24 -14.80 8.79
N TYR A 75 7.14 -15.43 8.37
CA TYR A 75 6.00 -14.71 7.79
C TYR A 75 5.37 -13.73 8.78
N GLY A 76 5.35 -14.08 10.07
CA GLY A 76 4.93 -13.20 11.15
C GLY A 76 5.71 -11.89 11.17
N TYR A 77 7.04 -11.97 11.17
CA TYR A 77 7.89 -10.78 11.10
C TYR A 77 7.75 -10.02 9.77
N LEU A 78 7.60 -10.73 8.65
CA LEU A 78 7.38 -10.09 7.34
C LEU A 78 6.07 -9.29 7.31
N ILE A 79 5.00 -9.81 7.89
CA ILE A 79 3.71 -9.10 7.99
C ILE A 79 3.85 -7.91 8.94
N GLU A 80 4.37 -8.13 10.14
CA GLU A 80 4.54 -7.08 11.15
C GLU A 80 5.34 -5.88 10.62
N TRP A 81 6.55 -6.13 10.12
CA TRP A 81 7.39 -5.06 9.57
C TRP A 81 6.91 -4.57 8.21
N GLY A 82 6.30 -5.45 7.40
CA GLY A 82 5.69 -5.08 6.13
C GLY A 82 4.61 -4.01 6.31
N GLU A 83 3.75 -4.15 7.32
CA GLU A 83 2.72 -3.15 7.64
C GLU A 83 3.33 -1.82 8.10
N VAL A 84 4.31 -1.87 9.02
CA VAL A 84 4.99 -0.66 9.52
C VAL A 84 5.70 0.08 8.38
N CYS A 85 6.51 -0.63 7.59
CA CYS A 85 7.25 -0.05 6.47
C CYS A 85 6.32 0.52 5.39
N THR A 86 5.22 -0.17 5.08
CA THR A 86 4.20 0.31 4.14
C THR A 86 3.57 1.60 4.64
N GLY A 87 3.22 1.67 5.93
CA GLY A 87 2.68 2.87 6.55
C GLY A 87 3.64 4.06 6.48
N VAL A 88 4.89 3.87 6.89
CA VAL A 88 5.94 4.91 6.81
C VAL A 88 6.15 5.39 5.37
N ALA A 89 6.21 4.48 4.41
CA ALA A 89 6.43 4.82 3.01
C ALA A 89 5.28 5.66 2.42
N TYR A 90 4.01 5.38 2.75
CA TYR A 90 2.89 6.24 2.37
C TYR A 90 2.99 7.63 3.01
N LEU A 91 3.41 7.74 4.27
CA LEU A 91 3.60 9.04 4.93
C LEU A 91 4.71 9.85 4.28
N ILE A 92 5.84 9.22 3.92
CA ILE A 92 6.91 9.87 3.17
C ILE A 92 6.40 10.35 1.81
N GLY A 93 5.62 9.52 1.10
CA GLY A 93 5.00 9.90 -0.18
C GLY A 93 4.06 11.12 -0.05
N ALA A 94 3.30 11.22 1.04
CA ALA A 94 2.48 12.38 1.32
C ALA A 94 3.34 13.65 1.48
N ILE A 95 4.46 13.57 2.21
CA ILE A 95 5.41 14.68 2.39
C ILE A 95 6.02 15.11 1.05
N LEU A 96 6.37 14.15 0.18
CA LEU A 96 6.90 14.43 -1.16
C LEU A 96 5.89 15.19 -2.02
N LEU A 97 4.61 14.80 -2.00
CA LEU A 97 3.55 15.53 -2.71
C LEU A 97 3.33 16.96 -2.18
N LEU A 98 3.39 17.15 -0.86
CA LEU A 98 3.23 18.47 -0.24
C LEU A 98 4.43 19.39 -0.54
N SER A 99 5.63 18.82 -0.55
CA SER A 99 6.89 19.55 -0.78
C SER A 99 7.13 19.91 -2.25
N TRP A 100 6.33 19.36 -3.17
CA TRP A 100 6.43 19.59 -4.62
C TRP A 100 6.35 21.06 -5.03
N SER A 101 5.46 21.84 -4.41
CA SER A 101 5.20 23.22 -4.83
C SER A 101 6.40 24.15 -4.66
N GLN A 102 7.40 23.73 -3.87
CA GLN A 102 8.62 24.49 -3.61
C GLN A 102 9.76 24.15 -4.59
N GLN A 103 9.56 23.17 -5.49
CA GLN A 103 10.63 22.61 -6.32
C GLN A 103 10.56 23.10 -7.76
N LYS A 104 11.71 23.45 -8.35
CA LYS A 104 11.85 23.86 -9.76
C LYS A 104 12.94 23.05 -10.46
N GLY A 105 12.78 22.83 -11.77
CA GLY A 105 13.78 22.15 -12.60
C GLY A 105 14.06 20.71 -12.17
N ARG A 106 15.35 20.34 -12.07
CA ARG A 106 15.80 18.95 -11.83
C ARG A 106 15.34 18.37 -10.47
N SER A 107 15.14 19.22 -9.46
CA SER A 107 14.66 18.81 -8.13
C SER A 107 13.23 18.26 -8.19
N SER A 108 12.36 18.93 -8.95
CA SER A 108 10.97 18.50 -9.19
C SER A 108 10.92 17.15 -9.91
N LEU A 109 11.81 16.87 -10.86
CA LEU A 109 11.84 15.56 -11.51
C LEU A 109 12.25 14.43 -10.57
N TRP A 110 13.15 14.70 -9.62
CA TRP A 110 13.67 13.69 -8.70
C TRP A 110 12.59 13.23 -7.71
N SER A 111 11.87 14.18 -7.11
CA SER A 111 10.73 13.87 -6.23
C SER A 111 9.61 13.15 -6.97
N ALA A 112 9.35 13.50 -8.23
CA ALA A 112 8.32 12.83 -9.05
C ALA A 112 8.67 11.37 -9.31
N ARG A 113 9.93 11.10 -9.63
CA ARG A 113 10.43 9.74 -9.83
C ARG A 113 10.36 8.92 -8.57
N LEU A 114 10.78 9.49 -7.43
CA LEU A 114 10.64 8.82 -6.14
C LEU A 114 9.18 8.51 -5.83
N GLN A 115 8.29 9.49 -5.99
CA GLN A 115 6.85 9.31 -5.75
C GLN A 115 6.27 8.19 -6.61
N LEU A 116 6.62 8.15 -7.91
CA LEU A 116 6.18 7.11 -8.84
C LEU A 116 6.71 5.72 -8.45
N ILE A 117 8.01 5.62 -8.15
CA ILE A 117 8.62 4.34 -7.75
C ILE A 117 8.01 3.84 -6.44
N MET A 118 7.92 4.71 -5.43
CA MET A 118 7.37 4.36 -4.13
C MET A 118 5.90 3.91 -4.25
N THR A 119 5.06 4.69 -4.94
CA THR A 119 3.64 4.31 -5.11
C THR A 119 3.49 3.03 -5.91
N THR A 120 4.32 2.79 -6.93
CA THR A 120 4.31 1.51 -7.67
C THR A 120 4.58 0.33 -6.74
N VAL A 121 5.64 0.42 -5.93
CA VAL A 121 6.01 -0.62 -4.95
C VAL A 121 4.89 -0.80 -3.91
N LEU A 122 4.34 0.30 -3.40
CA LEU A 122 3.27 0.27 -2.40
C LEU A 122 1.97 -0.31 -2.95
N THR A 123 1.61 -0.03 -4.21
CA THR A 123 0.45 -0.66 -4.86
C THR A 123 0.63 -2.17 -4.94
N ILE A 124 1.82 -2.65 -5.30
CA ILE A 124 2.11 -4.09 -5.38
C ILE A 124 2.01 -4.72 -3.98
N ILE A 125 2.66 -4.14 -2.97
CA ILE A 125 2.66 -4.66 -1.59
C ILE A 125 1.24 -4.65 -1.00
N THR A 126 0.53 -3.52 -1.12
CA THR A 126 -0.85 -3.34 -0.63
C THR A 126 -1.75 -4.38 -1.27
N THR A 127 -1.69 -4.53 -2.59
CA THR A 127 -2.50 -5.51 -3.34
C THR A 127 -2.18 -6.92 -2.90
N PHE A 128 -0.90 -7.28 -2.82
CA PHE A 128 -0.47 -8.62 -2.41
C PHE A 128 -0.96 -8.96 -0.99
N MET A 129 -0.71 -8.11 0.00
CA MET A 129 -1.08 -8.39 1.38
C MET A 129 -2.61 -8.42 1.58
N CYS A 130 -3.34 -7.47 0.98
CA CYS A 130 -4.80 -7.45 1.09
C CYS A 130 -5.46 -8.65 0.41
N LEU A 131 -4.95 -9.11 -0.74
CA LEU A 131 -5.45 -10.32 -1.40
C LEU A 131 -5.19 -11.57 -0.57
N ASN A 132 -3.98 -11.74 -0.05
CA ASN A 132 -3.64 -12.87 0.83
C ASN A 132 -4.54 -12.90 2.08
N PHE A 133 -4.76 -11.73 2.69
CA PHE A 133 -5.64 -11.62 3.85
C PHE A 133 -7.11 -11.91 3.51
N ASN A 134 -7.58 -11.49 2.33
CA ASN A 134 -8.91 -11.83 1.85
C ASN A 134 -9.10 -13.33 1.61
N PHE A 135 -8.14 -13.99 0.96
CA PHE A 135 -8.20 -15.44 0.78
C PHE A 135 -8.18 -16.20 2.12
N TRP A 136 -7.37 -15.73 3.07
CA TRP A 136 -7.34 -16.30 4.43
C TRP A 136 -8.70 -16.19 5.13
N ARG A 137 -9.39 -15.06 4.98
CA ARG A 137 -10.75 -14.84 5.51
C ARG A 137 -11.85 -15.60 4.79
N GLY A 138 -11.50 -16.46 3.83
CA GLY A 138 -12.47 -17.21 3.03
C GLY A 138 -13.21 -16.39 1.99
N ARG A 139 -12.64 -15.24 1.59
CA ARG A 139 -13.21 -14.40 0.53
C ARG A 139 -12.66 -14.77 -0.82
N THR A 140 -13.46 -14.57 -1.85
CA THR A 140 -13.03 -14.64 -3.25
C THR A 140 -12.90 -13.22 -3.81
N LEU A 141 -12.33 -13.09 -5.01
CA LEU A 141 -12.23 -11.79 -5.69
C LEU A 141 -13.63 -11.13 -5.77
N PRO A 142 -13.74 -9.85 -5.39
CA PRO A 142 -15.03 -9.21 -5.18
C PRO A 142 -15.57 -8.71 -6.51
N LEU A 143 -16.21 -9.62 -7.23
CA LEU A 143 -17.12 -9.26 -8.31
C LEU A 143 -18.52 -9.77 -8.00
N PHE A 144 -18.63 -10.95 -7.36
CA PHE A 144 -19.90 -11.50 -6.91
C PHE A 144 -19.68 -12.68 -5.93
N ASP A 145 -20.12 -12.55 -4.68
CA ASP A 145 -20.09 -13.65 -3.70
C ASP A 145 -21.48 -13.85 -3.05
N PRO A 146 -22.33 -14.72 -3.62
CA PRO A 146 -23.65 -15.03 -3.07
C PRO A 146 -23.62 -15.56 -1.63
N LYS A 147 -22.49 -16.17 -1.22
CA LYS A 147 -22.34 -16.74 0.12
C LYS A 147 -22.11 -15.65 1.18
N PHE A 148 -21.90 -14.40 0.75
CA PHE A 148 -21.73 -13.25 1.62
C PHE A 148 -22.81 -12.18 1.43
N ALA A 149 -24.07 -12.60 1.44
CA ALA A 149 -25.20 -11.69 1.27
C ALA A 149 -25.33 -10.61 2.35
N TYR A 150 -24.83 -10.85 3.57
CA TYR A 150 -25.10 -10.01 4.74
C TYR A 150 -23.97 -9.06 5.16
N GLY A 151 -22.87 -9.01 4.43
CA GLY A 151 -21.81 -8.09 4.81
C GLY A 151 -21.34 -7.16 3.70
N PRO A 152 -20.45 -6.22 4.05
CA PRO A 152 -20.14 -5.10 3.20
C PRO A 152 -19.35 -5.55 1.97
N ILE A 153 -19.82 -5.14 0.78
CA ILE A 153 -19.09 -5.32 -0.48
C ILE A 153 -17.78 -4.52 -0.45
N TRP A 154 -17.83 -3.31 0.10
CA TRP A 154 -16.70 -2.40 0.24
C TRP A 154 -16.01 -2.58 1.58
N GLU A 155 -15.15 -3.60 1.67
CA GLU A 155 -14.27 -3.81 2.82
C GLU A 155 -12.89 -3.19 2.62
N ALA A 156 -12.21 -2.85 3.71
CA ALA A 156 -10.91 -2.17 3.67
C ALA A 156 -9.87 -2.90 2.78
N ASN A 157 -9.88 -4.23 2.78
CA ASN A 157 -8.96 -5.04 1.97
C ASN A 157 -9.20 -4.93 0.46
N LEU A 158 -10.40 -4.53 0.03
CA LEU A 158 -10.67 -4.23 -1.38
C LEU A 158 -10.41 -2.75 -1.68
N ILE A 159 -10.80 -1.87 -0.76
CA ILE A 159 -10.65 -0.42 -0.93
C ILE A 159 -9.17 -0.03 -1.00
N LEU A 160 -8.31 -0.58 -0.14
CA LEU A 160 -6.91 -0.19 -0.04
C LEU A 160 -6.13 -0.43 -1.36
N PRO A 161 -6.22 -1.61 -2.02
CA PRO A 161 -5.64 -1.80 -3.35
C PRO A 161 -6.16 -0.81 -4.39
N ILE A 162 -7.47 -0.55 -4.43
CA ILE A 162 -8.06 0.40 -5.39
C ILE A 162 -7.54 1.83 -5.13
N VAL A 163 -7.51 2.26 -3.87
CA VAL A 163 -6.96 3.57 -3.49
C VAL A 163 -5.48 3.65 -3.84
N SER A 164 -4.70 2.61 -3.60
CA SER A 164 -3.28 2.57 -3.97
C SER A 164 -3.08 2.69 -5.48
N LEU A 165 -3.95 2.07 -6.29
CA LEU A 165 -3.93 2.20 -7.75
C LEU A 165 -4.28 3.62 -8.20
N CYS A 166 -5.27 4.26 -7.58
CA CYS A 166 -5.59 5.67 -7.82
C CYS A 166 -4.38 6.57 -7.50
N LEU A 167 -3.69 6.33 -6.39
CA LEU A 167 -2.48 7.07 -6.01
C LEU A 167 -1.32 6.87 -7.01
N LEU A 168 -1.20 5.67 -7.58
CA LEU A 168 -0.23 5.39 -8.65
C LEU A 168 -0.56 6.21 -9.92
N ILE A 169 -1.82 6.25 -10.34
CA ILE A 169 -2.26 7.05 -11.50
C ILE A 169 -1.92 8.53 -11.31
N VAL A 170 -2.15 9.06 -10.11
CA VAL A 170 -1.78 10.44 -9.76
C VAL A 170 -0.27 10.65 -9.85
N SER A 171 0.51 9.69 -9.36
CA SER A 171 1.97 9.77 -9.38
C SER A 171 2.54 9.77 -10.80
N VAL A 172 1.87 9.08 -11.74
CA VAL A 172 2.17 9.21 -13.18
C VAL A 172 1.91 10.63 -13.68
N GLY A 173 0.79 11.24 -13.29
CA GLY A 173 0.47 12.63 -13.64
C GLY A 173 1.51 13.63 -13.11
N VAL A 174 1.92 13.49 -11.85
CA VAL A 174 2.97 14.33 -11.22
C VAL A 174 4.30 14.18 -11.96
N TRP A 175 4.66 12.95 -12.37
CA TRP A 175 5.87 12.73 -13.15
C TRP A 175 5.81 13.38 -14.54
N GLN A 176 4.67 13.29 -15.24
CA GLN A 176 4.46 13.96 -16.52
C GLN A 176 4.56 15.49 -16.40
N GLU A 177 4.01 16.07 -15.34
CA GLU A 177 4.12 17.51 -15.05
C GLU A 177 5.57 17.93 -14.77
N ALA A 178 6.33 17.12 -14.03
CA ALA A 178 7.76 17.34 -13.81
C ALA A 178 8.54 17.40 -15.13
N MET A 179 8.27 16.44 -16.03
CA MET A 179 8.95 16.36 -17.32
C MET A 179 8.67 17.59 -18.19
N ARG A 180 7.41 18.07 -18.21
CA ARG A 180 7.03 19.32 -18.89
C ARG A 180 7.73 20.53 -18.29
N THR A 181 7.80 20.60 -16.96
CA THR A 181 8.46 21.69 -16.23
C THR A 181 9.96 21.72 -16.49
N LEU A 182 10.62 20.56 -16.62
CA LEU A 182 12.03 20.49 -16.97
C LEU A 182 12.28 20.95 -18.42
N ALA A 183 11.41 20.55 -19.36
CA ALA A 183 11.53 20.94 -20.76
C ALA A 183 11.36 22.45 -21.00
N SER A 184 10.63 23.15 -20.13
CA SER A 184 10.44 24.60 -20.21
C SER A 184 11.56 25.42 -19.57
N VAL A 185 12.51 24.79 -18.86
CA VAL A 185 13.68 25.50 -18.32
C VAL A 185 14.62 25.83 -19.48
N PRO A 186 14.88 27.12 -19.78
CA PRO A 186 15.80 27.49 -20.85
C PRO A 186 17.18 26.90 -20.58
N LEU A 187 17.79 26.27 -21.59
CA LEU A 187 19.21 25.92 -21.54
C LEU A 187 19.97 27.22 -21.26
N GLN A 188 20.54 27.37 -20.05
CA GLN A 188 21.55 28.40 -19.83
C GLN A 188 22.66 28.13 -20.85
N LYS A 189 22.65 28.88 -21.96
CA LYS A 189 23.78 28.96 -22.89
C LYS A 189 25.01 29.24 -22.04
N ASN A 190 25.98 28.33 -22.10
CA ASN A 190 27.35 28.59 -21.67
C ASN A 190 27.90 29.76 -22.50
N ALA A 191 27.55 30.99 -22.11
CA ALA A 191 28.21 32.22 -22.51
C ALA A 191 29.36 32.46 -21.54
N LYS A 192 30.34 31.57 -21.55
CA LYS A 192 31.66 31.76 -20.96
C LYS A 192 32.64 31.02 -21.86
N ASN A 193 33.02 31.68 -22.94
CA ASN A 193 34.23 31.47 -23.74
C ASN A 193 34.32 32.69 -24.68
N THR A 194 34.59 33.84 -24.08
CA THR A 194 35.17 35.04 -24.73
C THR A 194 36.48 35.30 -24.02
#